data_AF-A0A529KTL3-F1
#
_entry.id   AF-A0A529KTL3-F1
#
_cell.length_a   1.000
_cell.length_b   1.000
_cell.length_c   1.000
_cell.angle_alpha   90.00
_cell.angle_beta   90.00
_cell.angle_gamma   90.00
#
_symmetry.space_group_name_H-M   'P 1'
#
loop_
_entity.id
_entity.type
_entity.pdbx_description
1 polymer ?
#
loop_
_entity_poly.entity_id
_entity_poly.type
_entity_poly.pdbx_seq_one_letter_code
_entity_poly.pdbx_strand_id
1 'polypeptide(L)' 'MDSFARQDASDRAAVFGESGALLGVASIIIEKDFWVCWTLKRLFELQKGGALTLVFKGGTSLSKAYGAIRRFSEDIGAP' A
#
# COMPACT_ATOMS: atom_id res chain seq x y z
N MET A 1 6.72 -8.51 3.09
CA MET A 1 6.86 -7.05 2.93
C MET A 1 8.06 -6.51 3.71
N ASP A 2 8.25 -6.88 4.98
CA ASP A 2 9.39 -6.38 5.80
C ASP A 2 10.78 -6.77 5.25
N SER A 3 10.92 -7.93 4.61
CA SER A 3 12.17 -8.30 3.91
C SER A 3 12.43 -7.39 2.72
N PHE A 4 11.41 -7.18 1.88
CA PHE A 4 11.50 -6.32 0.69
C PHE A 4 11.72 -4.83 1.04
N ALA A 5 11.03 -4.31 2.08
CA ALA A 5 11.20 -2.93 2.55
C ALA A 5 12.64 -2.63 3.01
N ARG A 6 13.42 -3.65 3.40
CA ARG A 6 14.81 -3.53 3.87
C ARG A 6 15.86 -3.73 2.78
N GLN A 7 15.47 -4.08 1.56
CA GLN A 7 16.41 -4.17 0.44
C GLN A 7 16.98 -2.81 0.07
N ASP A 8 18.01 -2.76 -0.76
CA ASP A 8 18.56 -1.50 -1.26
C ASP A 8 17.56 -0.76 -2.16
N ALA A 9 17.70 0.57 -2.23
CA ALA A 9 16.79 1.39 -3.02
C ALA A 9 16.80 1.01 -4.51
N SER A 10 17.95 0.59 -5.04
CA SER A 10 18.09 0.10 -6.42
C SER A 10 17.30 -1.17 -6.68
N ASP A 11 17.34 -2.12 -5.74
CA ASP A 11 16.66 -3.41 -5.88
C ASP A 11 15.15 -3.23 -5.82
N ARG A 12 14.68 -2.39 -4.88
CA ARG A 12 13.25 -2.04 -4.81
C ARG A 12 12.79 -1.30 -6.07
N ALA A 13 13.60 -0.37 -6.58
CA ALA A 13 13.29 0.38 -7.79
C ALA A 13 13.18 -0.52 -9.02
N ALA A 14 14.03 -1.55 -9.14
CA ALA A 14 13.92 -2.54 -10.21
C ALA A 14 12.58 -3.28 -10.17
N VAL A 15 12.16 -3.75 -8.99
CA VAL A 15 10.90 -4.47 -8.81
C VAL A 15 9.68 -3.56 -9.02
N PHE A 16 9.72 -2.31 -8.55
CA PHE A 16 8.66 -1.33 -8.82
C PHE A 16 8.56 -0.98 -10.31
N GLY A 17 9.70 -0.88 -11.00
CA GLY A 17 9.77 -0.69 -12.44
C GLY A 17 9.11 -1.83 -13.21
N GLU A 18 9.49 -3.08 -12.92
CA GLU A 18 8.92 -4.27 -13.53
C GLU A 18 7.41 -4.39 -13.24
N SER A 19 7.01 -4.20 -11.99
CA SER A 19 5.61 -4.25 -11.58
C SER A 19 4.77 -3.16 -12.26
N GLY A 20 5.31 -1.95 -12.38
CA GLY A 20 4.67 -0.85 -13.09
C GLY A 20 4.48 -1.16 -14.57
N ALA A 21 5.50 -1.72 -15.21
CA ALA A 21 5.43 -2.14 -16.62
C ALA A 21 4.37 -3.23 -16.85
N LEU A 22 4.31 -4.24 -15.98
CA LEU A 22 3.32 -5.32 -16.06
C LEU A 22 1.88 -4.83 -15.86
N LEU A 23 1.69 -3.82 -15.00
CA LEU A 23 0.38 -3.28 -14.66
C LEU A 23 -0.02 -2.07 -15.53
N GLY A 24 0.87 -1.59 -16.41
CA GLY A 24 0.63 -0.42 -17.24
C GLY A 24 0.50 0.89 -16.44
N VAL A 25 1.18 0.99 -15.29
CA VAL A 25 1.16 2.18 -14.43
C VAL A 25 2.58 2.65 -14.12
N ALA A 26 2.73 3.93 -13.77
CA ALA A 26 4.03 4.47 -13.40
C ALA A 26 4.59 3.77 -12.15
N SER A 27 5.89 3.46 -12.13
CA SER A 27 6.56 2.79 -10.99
C SER A 27 6.35 3.51 -9.66
N ILE A 28 6.29 4.85 -9.68
CA ILE A 28 6.00 5.69 -8.51
C ILE A 28 4.63 5.39 -7.89
N ILE A 29 3.66 4.95 -8.68
CA ILE A 29 2.34 4.55 -8.19
C ILE A 29 2.45 3.25 -7.39
N ILE A 30 3.22 2.28 -7.89
CA ILE A 30 3.47 1.00 -7.21
C ILE A 30 4.25 1.23 -5.93
N GLU A 31 5.29 2.06 -5.98
CA GLU A 31 6.09 2.41 -4.82
C GLU A 31 5.24 3.04 -3.71
N LYS A 32 4.40 4.02 -4.07
CA LYS A 32 3.48 4.67 -3.12
C LYS A 32 2.52 3.67 -2.49
N ASP A 33 1.89 2.81 -3.30
CA ASP A 33 0.94 1.81 -2.80
C ASP A 33 1.60 0.81 -1.85
N PHE A 34 2.83 0.38 -2.18
CA PHE A 34 3.64 -0.48 -1.32
C PHE A 34 3.89 0.15 0.05
N TRP A 35 4.37 1.39 0.10
CA TRP A 35 4.71 2.05 1.37
C TRP A 35 3.47 2.33 2.23
N VAL A 36 2.34 2.68 1.62
CA VAL A 36 1.07 2.85 2.33
C VAL A 36 0.65 1.52 2.97
N CYS A 37 0.62 0.44 2.19
CA CYS A 37 0.22 -0.88 2.69
C CYS A 37 1.18 -1.42 3.75
N TRP A 38 2.49 -1.25 3.54
CA TRP A 38 3.50 -1.65 4.51
C TRP A 38 3.37 -0.88 5.83
N THR A 39 3.20 0.44 5.77
CA THR A 39 3.03 1.28 6.96
C THR A 39 1.78 0.90 7.74
N LEU A 40 0.65 0.72 7.06
CA LEU A 40 -0.59 0.26 7.70
C LEU A 40 -0.41 -1.11 8.36
N LYS A 41 0.22 -2.06 7.68
CA LYS A 41 0.53 -3.39 8.24
C LYS A 41 1.36 -3.26 9.53
N ARG A 42 2.40 -2.43 9.53
CA ARG A 42 3.24 -2.19 10.72
C ARG A 42 2.46 -1.55 11.85
N LEU A 43 1.63 -0.55 11.55
CA LEU A 43 0.77 0.10 12.55
C LEU A 43 -0.17 -0.91 13.21
N PHE A 44 -0.84 -1.77 12.44
CA PHE A 44 -1.72 -2.80 13.00
C PHE A 44 -0.96 -3.90 13.76
N GLU A 45 0.24 -4.29 13.34
CA GLU A 45 1.09 -5.23 14.09
C GLU A 45 1.48 -4.68 15.47
N LEU A 46 1.79 -3.39 15.57
CA LEU A 46 2.12 -2.73 16.84
C LEU A 46 0.94 -2.70 17.82
N GLN A 47 -0.30 -2.69 17.32
CA GLN A 47 -1.50 -2.69 18.17
C GLN A 47 -1.74 -4.01 18.90
N LYS A 48 -1.20 -5.13 18.39
CA LYS A 48 -1.31 -6.43 19.06
C LYS A 48 -0.66 -6.44 20.46
N GLY A 49 0.13 -5.41 20.79
CA GLY A 49 0.72 -5.17 22.12
C GLY A 49 -0.14 -4.37 23.12
N GLY A 50 -1.39 -4.00 22.77
CA GLY A 50 -2.39 -3.57 23.77
C GLY A 50 -2.44 -2.08 24.13
N ALA A 51 -1.78 -1.17 23.41
CA ALA A 51 -1.70 0.24 23.84
C ALA A 51 -2.54 1.25 23.04
N LEU A 52 -2.91 0.99 21.78
CA LEU A 52 -3.58 2.00 20.94
C LEU A 52 -4.55 1.36 19.93
N THR A 53 -5.84 1.66 20.05
CA THR A 53 -6.81 1.34 19.00
C THR A 53 -6.75 2.43 17.93
N LEU A 54 -6.04 2.23 16.80
CA LEU A 54 -6.29 3.10 15.62
C LEU A 54 -7.68 2.76 15.11
N VAL A 55 -8.58 3.71 15.27
CA VAL A 55 -9.84 3.72 14.55
C VAL A 55 -9.67 4.70 13.39
N PHE A 56 -9.41 4.17 12.19
CA PHE A 56 -9.51 4.98 10.98
C PHE A 56 -10.99 5.29 10.72
N LYS A 57 -11.40 6.56 10.87
CA LYS A 57 -12.77 7.02 10.59
C LYS A 57 -12.83 7.65 9.19
N GLY A 58 -13.62 7.05 8.30
CA GLY A 58 -13.93 7.48 6.93
C GLY A 58 -14.33 6.27 6.07
N GLY A 59 -15.30 6.38 5.15
CA GLY A 59 -15.81 5.24 4.35
C GLY A 59 -14.75 4.50 3.51
N THR A 60 -13.59 5.14 3.31
CA THR A 60 -12.38 4.67 2.61
C THR A 60 -11.42 3.86 3.49
N SER A 61 -11.72 3.71 4.79
CA SER A 61 -10.73 3.36 5.83
C SER A 61 -10.46 1.87 6.05
N LEU A 62 -11.27 0.93 5.52
CA LEU A 62 -11.14 -0.49 5.91
C LEU A 62 -11.20 -1.51 4.78
N SER A 63 -11.64 -1.18 3.56
CA SER A 63 -11.77 -2.22 2.52
C SER A 63 -10.43 -2.89 2.16
N LYS A 64 -9.29 -2.21 2.33
CA LYS A 64 -7.96 -2.74 1.95
C LYS A 64 -7.16 -3.48 3.03
N ALA A 65 -7.53 -3.44 4.31
CA ALA A 65 -6.65 -4.00 5.36
C ALA A 65 -6.46 -5.53 5.27
N TYR A 66 -7.39 -6.27 4.65
CA TYR A 66 -7.31 -7.74 4.53
C TYR A 66 -7.83 -8.32 3.19
N GLY A 67 -8.12 -7.51 2.15
CA GLY A 67 -8.59 -8.10 0.89
C GLY A 67 -9.03 -7.21 -0.28
N ALA A 68 -9.04 -5.88 -0.21
CA ALA A 68 -9.60 -5.06 -1.31
C ALA A 68 -8.65 -4.03 -1.94
N ILE A 69 -7.37 -4.37 -2.24
CA ILE A 69 -6.56 -3.53 -3.15
C ILE A 69 -7.04 -3.68 -4.62
N ARG A 70 -8.37 -3.73 -4.85
CA ARG A 70 -9.05 -3.36 -6.10
C ARG A 70 -9.77 -2.05 -5.88
N ARG A 71 -9.00 -0.99 -5.64
CA ARG A 71 -9.46 0.39 -5.83
C ARG A 71 -8.28 1.20 -6.38
N PHE A 72 -8.09 1.08 -7.68
CA PHE A 72 -8.14 2.21 -8.60
C PHE A 72 -9.55 2.24 -9.19
N SER A 73 -10.53 2.58 -8.37
CA SER A 73 -11.91 2.79 -8.80
C SER A 73 -12.51 3.85 -7.91
N GLU A 74 -12.04 5.08 -8.11
CA GLU A 74 -12.85 6.27 -7.85
C GLU A 74 -12.29 7.42 -8.73
N ASP A 75 -13.13 7.83 -9.69
CA ASP A 75 -13.20 9.10 -10.42
C ASP A 75 -12.11 9.55 -11.42
N ILE A 76 -12.20 9.01 -12.64
CA ILE A 76 -12.09 9.82 -13.87
C ILE A 76 -13.35 9.54 -14.70
N GLY A 77 -14.32 10.44 -14.62
CA GLY A 77 -15.58 10.31 -15.35
C GLY A 77 -16.72 11.17 -14.80
N ALA A 78 -16.46 12.45 -14.56
CA ALA A 78 -17.55 13.43 -14.62
C ALA A 78 -17.93 13.61 -16.11
N PRO A 79 -19.23 13.61 -16.49
CA PRO A 79 -19.63 14.20 -17.76
C PRO A 79 -19.33 15.70 -17.81
#